data_AF-A0AAV9MLP2-F1
#
_entry.id   AF-A0AAV9MLP2-F1
#
_cell.length_a   1.000
_cell.length_b   1.000
_cell.length_c   1.000
_cell.angle_alpha   90.00
_cell.angle_beta   90.00
_cell.angle_gamma   90.00
#
_symmetry.space_group_name_H-M   'P 1'
#
loop_
_entity.id
_entity.type
_entity.pdbx_description
1 polymer ?
#
loop_
_entity_poly.entity_id
_entity_poly.type
_entity_poly.pdbx_seq_one_letter_code
_entity_poly.pdbx_strand_id
1 'polypeptide(L)'
;MTVRCCYCGIYAELKTSRTPTNPRRMFWGCQKYSSDNGCEFFRWADANDSICQEQYNIKNPSTSSGQERQARHRRQGRQGRQGSNTSIDITVIMIVVIWVLAVIFKIY
;
A
#
# COMPACT_ATOMS: atom_id res chain seq x y z
N MET A 1 -12.65 15.95 -19.39
CA MET A 1 -13.51 14.79 -19.05
C MET A 1 -14.43 14.54 -20.22
N THR A 2 -14.26 13.44 -20.95
CA THR A 2 -15.17 13.08 -22.04
C THR A 2 -16.47 12.56 -21.42
N VAL A 3 -17.55 13.35 -21.50
CA VAL A 3 -18.88 12.88 -21.14
C VAL A 3 -19.26 11.73 -22.06
N ARG A 4 -19.65 10.58 -21.48
CA ARG A 4 -20.14 9.43 -22.24
C ARG A 4 -21.65 9.37 -22.10
N CYS A 5 -22.38 9.67 -23.17
CA CYS A 5 -23.83 9.48 -23.24
C CYS A 5 -24.15 8.15 -23.94
N CYS A 6 -25.24 7.51 -23.52
CA CYS A 6 -25.82 6.38 -24.23
C CYS A 6 -26.76 6.84 -25.36
N TYR A 7 -27.33 5.91 -26.11
CA TYR A 7 -28.23 6.23 -27.23
C TYR A 7 -29.57 6.85 -26.81
N CYS A 8 -29.92 6.80 -25.53
CA CYS A 8 -31.07 7.52 -24.96
C CYS A 8 -30.79 9.01 -24.69
N GLY A 9 -29.56 9.49 -24.94
CA GLY A 9 -29.17 10.87 -24.65
C GLY A 9 -28.87 11.17 -23.17
N ILE A 10 -28.83 10.14 -22.31
CA ILE A 10 -28.48 10.28 -20.89
C ILE A 10 -27.05 9.80 -20.61
N TYR A 11 -26.51 10.16 -19.46
CA TYR A 11 -25.19 9.70 -19.01
C TYR A 11 -25.13 8.17 -18.94
N ALA A 12 -24.07 7.60 -19.50
CA ALA A 12 -23.75 6.20 -19.32
C ALA A 12 -23.20 5.96 -17.90
N GLU A 13 -23.51 4.80 -17.34
CA GLU A 13 -23.06 4.36 -16.03
C GLU A 13 -21.87 3.42 -16.16
N LEU A 14 -20.87 3.57 -15.29
CA LEU A 14 -19.76 2.64 -15.20
C LEU A 14 -20.17 1.38 -14.41
N LYS A 15 -20.10 0.23 -15.07
CA LYS A 15 -20.50 -1.08 -14.56
C LYS A 15 -19.30 -2.04 -14.57
N THR A 16 -19.35 -3.06 -13.71
CA THR A 16 -18.33 -4.11 -13.65
C THR A 16 -18.84 -5.37 -14.36
N SER A 17 -18.07 -5.88 -15.32
CA SER A 17 -18.38 -7.12 -16.01
C SER A 17 -18.30 -8.32 -15.05
N ARG A 18 -19.32 -9.17 -15.16
CA ARG A 18 -19.48 -10.42 -14.40
C ARG A 18 -19.31 -11.67 -15.27
N THR A 19 -18.94 -11.50 -16.54
CA THR A 19 -18.77 -12.64 -17.45
C THR A 19 -17.46 -13.37 -17.15
N PRO A 20 -17.42 -14.71 -17.30
CA PRO A 20 -16.21 -15.49 -17.10
C PRO A 20 -15.06 -15.08 -18.03
N THR A 21 -15.37 -14.66 -19.25
CA THR A 21 -14.38 -14.25 -20.27
C THR A 21 -13.80 -12.85 -20.00
N ASN A 22 -14.54 -11.97 -19.31
CA ASN A 22 -14.09 -10.61 -19.00
C ASN A 22 -14.37 -10.27 -17.52
N PRO A 23 -13.79 -11.01 -16.56
CA PRO A 23 -14.13 -10.84 -15.16
C PRO A 23 -13.59 -9.52 -14.64
N ARG A 24 -14.39 -8.78 -13.85
CA ARG A 24 -14.01 -7.53 -13.17
C ARG A 24 -13.62 -6.36 -14.07
N ARG A 25 -13.65 -6.52 -15.40
CA ARG A 25 -13.39 -5.43 -16.34
C ARG A 25 -14.54 -4.42 -16.33
N MET A 26 -14.24 -3.13 -16.29
CA MET A 26 -15.26 -2.08 -16.25
C MET A 26 -15.72 -1.68 -17.65
N PHE A 27 -17.00 -1.33 -17.80
CA PHE A 27 -17.60 -0.87 -19.04
C PHE A 27 -18.66 0.21 -18.77
N TRP A 28 -18.91 1.06 -19.75
CA TRP A 28 -19.96 2.06 -19.75
C TRP A 28 -21.22 1.48 -20.41
N GLY A 29 -22.34 1.54 -19.71
CA GLY A 29 -23.62 1.03 -20.18
C GLY A 29 -24.76 1.99 -19.93
N CYS A 30 -25.89 1.77 -20.61
CA CYS A 30 -27.10 2.53 -20.35
C CYS A 30 -27.57 2.33 -18.90
N GLN A 31 -27.93 3.42 -18.22
CA GLN A 31 -28.56 3.37 -16.89
C GLN A 31 -29.90 2.62 -16.93
N LYS A 32 -30.67 2.81 -18.00
CA LYS A 32 -31.99 2.21 -18.23
C LYS A 32 -31.93 0.82 -18.86
N TYR A 33 -30.76 0.16 -18.92
CA TYR A 33 -30.60 -1.13 -19.60
C TYR A 33 -31.64 -2.19 -19.17
N SER A 34 -32.05 -2.20 -17.90
CA SER A 34 -33.05 -3.15 -17.36
C SER A 34 -34.50 -2.67 -17.52
N SER A 35 -34.74 -1.56 -18.19
CA SER A 35 -36.07 -0.96 -18.41
C SER A 35 -36.50 -1.16 -19.85
N ASP A 36 -37.81 -1.18 -20.11
CA ASP A 36 -38.38 -1.37 -21.46
C ASP A 36 -37.98 -0.28 -22.46
N ASN A 37 -37.52 0.88 -21.98
CA ASN A 37 -36.99 1.99 -22.79
C ASN A 37 -35.46 2.14 -22.73
N GLY A 38 -34.76 1.10 -22.26
CA GLY A 38 -33.32 1.02 -22.27
C GLY A 38 -32.73 0.91 -23.67
N CYS A 39 -31.47 1.29 -23.82
CA CYS A 39 -30.70 1.00 -25.03
C CYS A 39 -29.52 0.08 -24.72
N GLU A 40 -29.03 -0.59 -25.75
CA GLU A 40 -27.92 -1.55 -25.68
C GLU A 40 -26.55 -0.88 -25.77
N PHE A 41 -26.45 0.40 -25.38
CA PHE A 41 -25.16 1.09 -25.38
C PHE A 41 -24.15 0.35 -24.52
N PHE A 42 -22.99 0.06 -25.10
CA PHE A 42 -21.89 -0.63 -24.46
C PHE A 42 -20.55 -0.08 -24.96
N ARG A 43 -19.65 0.26 -24.04
CA ARG A 43 -18.26 0.63 -24.36
C ARG A 43 -17.33 0.20 -23.24
N TRP A 44 -16.22 -0.46 -23.57
CA TRP A 44 -15.19 -0.74 -22.58
C TRP A 44 -14.63 0.55 -21.96
N ALA A 45 -14.37 0.50 -20.66
CA ALA A 45 -13.70 1.58 -19.97
C ALA A 45 -12.18 1.50 -20.20
N ASP A 46 -11.55 2.65 -20.40
CA ASP A 46 -10.09 2.73 -20.53
C ASP A 46 -9.46 2.70 -19.14
N ALA A 47 -8.33 2.01 -19.01
CA ALA A 47 -7.59 1.97 -17.75
C ALA A 47 -7.07 3.35 -17.33
N ASN A 48 -6.87 4.26 -18.30
CA ASN A 48 -6.40 5.62 -18.06
C ASN A 48 -7.53 6.61 -17.73
N ASP A 49 -8.79 6.15 -17.70
CA ASP A 49 -9.90 7.01 -17.27
C ASP A 49 -9.87 7.15 -15.74
N SER A 50 -9.67 8.39 -15.27
CA SER A 50 -9.60 8.73 -13.85
C SER A 50 -10.87 8.31 -13.08
N ILE A 51 -12.04 8.35 -13.72
CA ILE A 51 -13.31 7.91 -13.10
C ILE A 51 -13.26 6.40 -12.83
N CYS A 52 -12.65 5.63 -13.73
CA CYS A 52 -12.53 4.19 -13.59
C CYS A 52 -11.52 3.80 -12.51
N GLN A 53 -10.40 4.52 -12.43
CA GLN A 53 -9.40 4.36 -11.37
C GLN A 53 -9.97 4.65 -9.99
N GLU A 54 -10.70 5.76 -9.86
CA GLU A 54 -11.30 6.15 -8.59
C GLU A 54 -12.35 5.13 -8.14
N GLN A 55 -13.28 4.73 -9.02
CA GLN A 55 -14.27 3.71 -8.66
C GLN A 55 -13.64 2.33 -8.38
N TYR A 56 -12.52 1.99 -9.02
CA TYR A 56 -11.79 0.77 -8.71
C TYR A 56 -11.21 0.81 -7.30
N ASN A 57 -10.58 1.92 -6.91
CA ASN A 57 -9.99 2.10 -5.58
C ASN A 57 -11.05 2.10 -4.47
N ILE A 58 -12.21 2.71 -4.70
CA ILE A 58 -13.33 2.68 -3.75
C ILE A 58 -13.84 1.24 -3.54
N LYS A 59 -13.94 0.45 -4.63
CA LYS A 59 -14.42 -0.94 -4.57
C LYS A 59 -13.35 -1.95 -4.08
N ASN A 60 -12.06 -1.63 -4.23
CA ASN A 60 -10.94 -2.48 -3.81
C ASN A 60 -9.97 -1.70 -2.88
N PRO A 61 -10.37 -1.44 -1.62
CA PRO A 61 -9.55 -0.70 -0.66
C PRO A 61 -8.29 -1.46 -0.20
N SER A 62 -8.16 -2.74 -0.54
CA SER A 62 -7.01 -3.59 -0.20
C SER A 62 -5.69 -3.12 -0.83
N THR A 63 -5.73 -2.35 -1.92
CA THR A 63 -4.52 -1.89 -2.61
C THR A 63 -3.81 -0.71 -1.92
N SER A 64 -4.52 0.12 -1.14
CA SER A 64 -3.91 1.23 -0.37
C SER A 64 -3.41 0.78 1.02
N SER A 65 -4.15 -0.10 1.68
CA SER A 65 -3.80 -0.59 3.02
C SER A 65 -2.51 -1.43 3.08
N GLY A 66 -2.15 -2.12 1.98
CA GLY A 66 -0.89 -2.89 1.89
C GLY A 66 0.36 -2.01 1.95
N GLN A 67 0.33 -0.86 1.28
CA GLN A 67 1.42 0.12 1.29
C GLN A 67 1.58 0.78 2.67
N GLU A 68 0.47 1.14 3.33
CA GLU A 68 0.49 1.70 4.69
C GLU A 68 1.01 0.71 5.74
N ARG A 69 0.59 -0.57 5.67
CA ARG A 69 1.07 -1.62 6.58
C ARG A 69 2.58 -1.84 6.48
N GLN A 70 3.13 -1.87 5.26
CA GLN A 70 4.57 -1.98 5.04
C GLN A 70 5.34 -0.74 5.57
N ALA A 71 4.81 0.46 5.37
CA ALA A 71 5.40 1.69 5.91
C ALA A 71 5.43 1.71 7.45
N ARG A 72 4.37 1.21 8.10
CA ARG A 72 4.29 1.08 9.56
C ARG A 72 5.32 0.08 10.11
N HIS A 73 5.52 -1.06 9.43
CA HIS A 73 6.56 -2.04 9.79
C HIS A 73 7.98 -1.47 9.62
N ARG A 74 8.25 -0.70 8.55
CA ARG A 74 9.55 -0.03 8.37
C ARG A 74 9.87 0.98 9.49
N ARG A 75 8.87 1.67 10.04
CA ARG A 75 9.08 2.60 11.17
C ARG A 75 9.40 1.87 12.49
N GLN A 76 8.73 0.74 12.76
CA GLN A 76 8.98 -0.04 13.98
C GLN A 76 10.33 -0.77 13.94
N GLY A 77 10.79 -1.21 12.77
CA GLY A 77 12.09 -1.90 12.61
C GLY A 77 13.35 -1.06 12.85
N ARG A 78 13.23 0.25 13.11
CA ARG A 78 14.38 1.14 13.35
C ARG A 78 14.62 1.50 14.83
N GLN A 79 13.69 1.17 15.73
CA GLN A 79 13.80 1.48 17.17
C GLN A 79 14.37 0.32 18.02
N GLY A 80 14.70 -0.83 17.42
CA GLY A 80 15.13 -2.03 18.14
C GLY A 80 16.58 -2.45 17.89
N ARG A 81 17.57 -1.55 17.98
CA ARG A 81 19.00 -1.93 18.07
C ARG A 81 19.86 -0.76 18.57
N GLN A 82 19.78 -0.42 19.85
CA GLN A 82 20.75 0.47 20.48
C GLN A 82 20.88 0.15 21.97
N GLY A 83 21.41 -1.04 22.27
CA GLY A 83 22.15 -1.25 23.51
C GLY A 83 23.61 -0.95 23.23
N SER A 84 24.09 0.23 23.61
CA SER A 84 25.51 0.59 23.47
C SER A 84 26.33 -0.13 24.54
N ASN A 85 27.29 -0.96 24.12
CA ASN A 85 28.19 -1.73 25.00
C ASN A 85 29.26 -0.88 25.72
N THR A 86 29.19 0.45 25.62
CA THR A 86 30.21 1.39 26.13
C THR A 86 30.45 1.29 27.64
N SER A 87 29.46 0.85 28.42
CA SER A 87 29.60 0.66 29.87
C SER A 87 30.39 -0.62 30.23
N ILE A 88 30.18 -1.70 29.48
CA ILE A 88 30.86 -2.98 29.71
C ILE A 88 32.34 -2.85 29.34
N ASP A 89 32.64 -2.19 28.21
CA ASP A 89 34.02 -2.02 27.75
C ASP A 89 34.87 -1.20 28.74
N ILE A 90 34.35 -0.09 29.29
CA ILE A 90 35.10 0.77 30.22
C ILE A 90 35.39 0.04 31.54
N THR A 91 34.41 -0.68 32.09
CA THR A 91 34.58 -1.39 33.37
C THR A 91 35.60 -2.52 33.27
N VAL A 92 35.61 -3.28 32.17
CA VAL A 92 36.60 -4.34 31.92
C VAL A 92 38.00 -3.76 31.78
N ILE A 93 38.17 -2.67 31.02
CA ILE A 93 39.48 -2.01 30.85
C ILE A 93 40.03 -1.56 32.20
N MET A 94 39.21 -0.94 33.05
CA MET A 94 39.63 -0.49 34.38
C MET A 94 40.13 -1.63 35.27
N ILE A 95 39.43 -2.77 35.29
CA ILE A 95 39.82 -3.95 36.08
C ILE A 95 41.18 -4.49 35.62
N VAL A 96 41.40 -4.60 34.30
CA VAL A 96 42.67 -5.11 33.75
C VAL A 96 43.83 -4.19 34.10
N VAL A 97 43.65 -2.86 33.97
CA VAL A 97 44.68 -1.89 34.32
C VAL A 97 45.07 -1.98 35.79
N ILE A 98 44.08 -2.04 36.70
CA ILE A 98 44.35 -2.19 38.14
C ILE A 98 45.14 -3.47 38.42
N TRP A 99 44.75 -4.59 37.80
CA TRP A 99 45.44 -5.87 38.00
C TRP A 99 46.89 -5.82 37.51
N VAL A 100 47.13 -5.24 36.34
CA VAL A 100 48.49 -5.06 35.77
C VAL A 100 49.34 -4.16 36.67
N LEU A 101 48.81 -3.03 37.14
CA LEU A 101 49.53 -2.15 38.05
C LEU A 101 49.87 -2.88 39.36
N ALA A 102 48.93 -3.60 39.95
CA ALA A 102 49.17 -4.38 41.17
C ALA A 102 50.27 -5.44 41.00
N VAL A 103 50.33 -6.09 39.84
CA VAL A 103 51.40 -7.04 39.50
C VAL A 103 52.75 -6.32 39.37
N ILE A 104 52.80 -5.20 38.64
CA ILE A 104 54.02 -4.41 38.47
C ILE A 104 54.55 -3.93 39.83
N PHE A 105 53.70 -3.33 40.67
CA PHE A 105 54.06 -2.85 42.01
C PHE A 105 54.41 -3.98 43.00
N LYS A 106 54.10 -5.24 42.70
CA LYS A 106 54.57 -6.39 43.49
C LYS A 106 55.89 -6.97 43.00
N ILE A 107 56.29 -6.66 41.77
CA ILE A 107 57.52 -7.15 41.15
C ILE A 107 58.70 -6.22 41.45
N TYR A 108 58.44 -4.93 41.70
CA TYR A 108 59.40 -3.93 42.14
C TYR A 108 59.34 -3.72 43.65
#